data_AF-A0A229RP46-F1
#
_entry.id   AF-A0A229RP46-F1
#
_cell.length_a   1.000
_cell.length_b   1.000
_cell.length_c   1.000
_cell.angle_alpha   90.00
_cell.angle_beta   90.00
_cell.angle_gamma   90.00
#
_symmetry.space_group_name_H-M   'P 1'
#
loop_
_entity.id
_entity.type
_entity.pdbx_description
1 polymer ?
#
loop_
_entity_poly.entity_id
_entity_poly.type
_entity_poly.pdbx_seq_one_letter_code
_entity_poly.pdbx_strand_id
1 'polypeptide(L)'
;MTARSELTASLLSTLRDIPGLRAATPSTTAAASAVPWDLDVMAVDISENVVEIRVVALEVPIPPLTEVAGAALRAVLTGTPWEDADLRLVVTDVDAAALTP
;
A
#
# COMPACT_ATOMS: atom_id res chain seq x y z
N MET A 1 10.01 18.20 -4.95
CA MET A 1 9.54 16.87 -4.48
C MET A 1 10.07 16.70 -3.06
N THR A 2 9.28 16.16 -2.12
CA THR A 2 9.74 15.97 -0.73
C THR A 2 10.13 14.52 -0.51
N ALA A 3 11.03 14.23 0.43
CA ALA A 3 11.43 12.86 0.76
C ALA A 3 10.23 11.95 1.08
N ARG A 4 9.16 12.49 1.69
CA ARG A 4 7.91 11.76 1.93
C ARG A 4 7.20 11.39 0.62
N SER A 5 7.07 12.34 -0.29
CA SER A 5 6.43 12.12 -1.61
C SER A 5 7.17 11.08 -2.44
N GLU A 6 8.50 11.09 -2.39
CA GLU A 6 9.36 10.13 -3.07
C GLU A 6 9.20 8.73 -2.47
N LEU A 7 9.22 8.63 -1.14
CA LEU A 7 8.99 7.37 -0.45
C LEU A 7 7.60 6.80 -0.76
N THR A 8 6.55 7.62 -0.73
CA THR A 8 5.20 7.17 -1.11
C THR A 8 5.17 6.61 -2.52
N ALA A 9 5.78 7.29 -3.49
CA ALA A 9 5.83 6.82 -4.86
C ALA A 9 6.58 5.48 -4.99
N SER A 10 7.70 5.31 -4.27
CA SER A 10 8.46 4.06 -4.24
C SER A 10 7.66 2.92 -3.62
N LEU A 11 7.00 3.15 -2.47
CA LEU A 11 6.17 2.15 -1.80
C LEU A 11 4.99 1.70 -2.68
N LEU A 12 4.31 2.65 -3.34
CA LEU A 12 3.22 2.34 -4.26
C LEU A 12 3.71 1.58 -5.49
N SER A 13 4.90 1.90 -6.00
CA SER A 13 5.50 1.15 -7.10
C SER A 13 5.78 -0.29 -6.71
N THR A 14 6.43 -0.51 -5.56
CA THR A 14 6.71 -1.85 -5.05
C THR A 14 5.42 -2.63 -4.76
N LEU A 15 4.38 -1.96 -4.24
CA LEU A 15 3.09 -2.60 -4.00
C LEU A 15 2.42 -3.09 -5.29
N ARG A 16 2.51 -2.33 -6.39
CA ARG A 16 1.96 -2.73 -7.70
C ARG A 16 2.63 -3.98 -8.28
N ASP A 17 3.88 -4.24 -7.90
CA ASP A 17 4.63 -5.41 -8.36
C ASP A 17 4.30 -6.68 -7.55
N ILE A 18 3.54 -6.56 -6.45
CA ILE A 18 3.15 -7.68 -5.60
C ILE A 18 1.79 -8.22 -6.07
N PRO A 19 1.74 -9.44 -6.66
CA PRO A 19 0.47 -10.05 -7.03
C PRO A 19 -0.38 -10.33 -5.79
N GLY A 20 -1.70 -10.26 -5.96
CA GLY A 20 -2.64 -10.52 -4.86
C GLY A 20 -2.89 -9.35 -3.91
N LEU A 21 -2.28 -8.18 -4.13
CA LEU A 21 -2.53 -6.97 -3.33
C LEU A 21 -2.74 -5.72 -4.20
N ARG A 22 -3.57 -4.80 -3.71
CA ARG A 22 -3.77 -3.47 -4.30
C ARG A 22 -3.76 -2.40 -3.23
N ALA A 23 -3.31 -1.19 -3.56
CA ALA A 23 -3.52 -0.02 -2.71
C ALA A 23 -5.02 0.20 -2.44
N ALA A 24 -5.36 0.49 -1.18
CA ALA A 24 -6.71 0.85 -0.79
C ALA A 24 -6.99 2.29 -1.21
N THR A 25 -7.62 2.46 -2.37
CA THR A 25 -8.12 3.75 -2.82
C THR A 25 -9.47 4.05 -2.18
N PRO A 26 -9.70 5.29 -1.72
CA PRO A 26 -11.04 5.68 -1.32
C PRO A 26 -11.99 5.49 -2.50
N SER A 27 -13.06 4.72 -2.27
CA SER A 27 -14.13 4.52 -3.24
C SER A 27 -14.88 5.83 -3.44
N THR A 28 -14.31 6.72 -4.23
CA THR A 28 -15.02 7.87 -4.74
C THR A 28 -15.79 7.40 -5.97
N THR A 29 -17.11 7.52 -5.92
CA THR A 29 -18.01 7.24 -7.04
C THR A 29 -17.42 7.84 -8.32
N ALA A 30 -17.46 7.11 -9.44
CA ALA A 30 -16.81 7.48 -10.71
C ALA A 30 -17.00 8.95 -11.18
N ALA A 31 -18.03 9.65 -10.67
CA ALA A 31 -18.26 11.08 -10.86
C ALA A 31 -17.18 12.01 -10.25
N ALA A 32 -16.39 11.57 -9.27
CA ALA A 32 -15.28 12.33 -8.70
C ALA A 32 -13.94 12.10 -9.44
N SER A 33 -13.90 11.13 -10.37
CA SER A 33 -12.69 10.64 -11.04
C SER A 33 -12.20 11.53 -12.19
N ALA A 34 -12.74 12.74 -12.35
CA ALA A 34 -12.35 13.70 -13.39
C ALA A 34 -11.10 14.52 -13.04
N VAL A 35 -10.49 14.27 -11.88
CA VAL A 35 -9.37 15.08 -11.38
C VAL A 35 -8.11 14.20 -11.31
N PRO A 36 -6.97 14.60 -11.92
CA PRO A 36 -5.84 13.74 -12.21
C PRO A 36 -4.92 13.49 -11.00
N TRP A 37 -5.46 13.36 -9.80
CA TRP A 37 -4.68 13.00 -8.62
C TRP A 37 -4.55 11.48 -8.54
N ASP A 38 -3.35 11.01 -8.25
CA ASP A 38 -3.12 9.61 -7.91
C ASP A 38 -3.75 9.33 -6.53
N LEU A 39 -4.96 8.77 -6.54
CA LEU A 39 -5.71 8.45 -5.32
C LEU A 39 -5.01 7.35 -4.49
N ASP A 40 -4.09 6.58 -5.08
CA ASP A 40 -3.31 5.56 -4.38
C ASP A 40 -2.44 6.19 -3.28
N VAL A 41 -2.06 7.47 -3.42
CA VAL A 41 -1.30 8.21 -2.39
C VAL A 41 -2.04 8.22 -1.05
N MET A 42 -3.37 8.15 -1.04
CA MET A 42 -4.17 8.10 0.19
C MET A 42 -4.11 6.76 0.91
N ALA A 43 -3.59 5.72 0.27
CA ALA A 43 -3.37 4.42 0.90
C ALA A 43 -2.15 4.42 1.84
N VAL A 44 -1.27 5.41 1.73
CA VAL A 44 0.00 5.47 2.46
C VAL A 44 -0.02 6.64 3.45
N ASP A 45 0.17 6.34 4.73
CA ASP A 45 0.34 7.32 5.79
C ASP A 45 1.76 7.20 6.40
N ILE A 46 2.50 8.31 6.39
CA ILE A 46 3.90 8.36 6.82
C ILE A 46 4.02 9.36 7.96
N SER A 47 4.17 8.83 9.17
CA SER A 47 4.53 9.59 10.37
C SER A 47 6.02 9.41 10.69
N GLU A 48 6.51 10.00 11.79
CA GLU A 48 7.92 9.87 12.18
C GLU A 48 8.29 8.43 12.57
N ASN A 49 7.37 7.71 13.22
CA ASN A 49 7.66 6.38 13.80
C ASN A 49 6.85 5.25 13.16
N VAL A 50 5.89 5.55 12.28
CA VAL A 50 4.99 4.57 11.68
C VAL A 50 4.81 4.88 10.20
N VAL A 51 4.97 3.85 9.37
CA VAL A 51 4.59 3.84 7.95
C VAL A 51 3.43 2.87 7.81
N GLU A 52 2.22 3.40 7.64
CA GLU A 52 1.01 2.61 7.45
C GLU A 52 0.66 2.54 5.96
N ILE A 53 0.37 1.33 5.48
CA ILE A 53 -0.04 1.09 4.09
C ILE A 53 -1.33 0.27 4.13
N ARG A 54 -2.40 0.87 3.62
CA ARG A 54 -3.72 0.26 3.53
C ARG A 54 -3.84 -0.46 2.20
N VAL A 55 -4.21 -1.73 2.25
CA VAL A 55 -4.29 -2.60 1.08
C VAL A 55 -5.62 -3.33 0.99
N VAL A 56 -5.96 -3.77 -0.21
CA VAL A 56 -7.04 -4.71 -0.51
C VAL A 56 -6.38 -6.02 -0.94
N ALA A 57 -6.77 -7.13 -0.31
CA ALA A 57 -6.29 -8.45 -0.70
C ALA A 57 -7.12 -8.97 -1.89
N LEU A 58 -6.44 -9.28 -3.00
CA LEU A 58 -7.06 -9.82 -4.21
C LEU A 58 -6.96 -11.35 -4.27
N GLU A 59 -6.19 -11.96 -3.38
CA GLU A 59 -5.96 -13.40 -3.33
C GLU A 59 -5.97 -13.89 -1.87
N VAL A 60 -6.18 -15.19 -1.71
CA VAL A 60 -6.10 -15.89 -0.43
C VAL A 60 -5.09 -17.05 -0.53
N PRO A 61 -4.38 -17.41 0.56
CA PRO A 61 -4.51 -16.92 1.93
C PRO A 61 -3.77 -15.60 2.21
N ILE A 62 -4.35 -14.74 3.06
CA ILE A 62 -3.84 -13.40 3.38
C ILE A 62 -2.49 -13.40 4.13
N PRO A 63 -2.25 -14.24 5.18
CA PRO A 63 -1.04 -14.10 5.98
C PRO A 63 0.27 -14.22 5.15
N PRO A 64 0.43 -15.23 4.27
CA PRO A 64 1.61 -15.31 3.41
C PRO A 64 1.78 -14.11 2.46
N LEU A 65 0.68 -13.57 1.93
CA LEU A 65 0.73 -12.38 1.06
C LEU A 65 1.23 -11.15 1.82
N THR A 66 0.75 -10.95 3.05
CA THR A 66 1.19 -9.82 3.89
C THR A 66 2.64 -9.93 4.35
N GLU A 67 3.17 -11.14 4.53
CA GLU A 67 4.59 -11.36 4.86
C GLU A 67 5.50 -11.02 3.69
N VAL A 68 5.18 -11.50 2.48
CA VAL A 68 5.94 -11.20 1.26
C VAL A 68 5.91 -9.69 0.98
N ALA A 69 4.74 -9.08 1.08
CA ALA A 69 4.58 -7.64 0.88
C ALA A 69 5.32 -6.83 1.95
N GLY A 70 5.22 -7.24 3.22
CA GLY A 70 5.93 -6.61 4.32
C GLY A 70 7.45 -6.61 4.10
N ALA A 71 8.03 -7.74 3.68
CA ALA A 71 9.46 -7.84 3.40
C ALA A 71 9.90 -6.93 2.24
N ALA A 72 9.14 -6.92 1.14
CA ALA A 72 9.44 -6.09 -0.02
C ALA A 72 9.33 -4.58 0.30
N LEU A 73 8.28 -4.18 1.00
CA LEU A 73 8.06 -2.78 1.40
C LEU A 73 9.07 -2.34 2.46
N ARG A 74 9.51 -3.25 3.34
CA ARG A 74 10.55 -2.96 4.33
C ARG A 74 11.89 -2.65 3.67
N ALA A 75 12.22 -3.32 2.57
CA ALA A 75 13.44 -3.05 1.81
C ALA A 75 13.47 -1.60 1.29
N VAL A 76 12.32 -1.04 0.90
CA VAL A 76 12.19 0.35 0.41
C VAL A 76 12.53 1.38 1.50
N LEU A 77 12.32 1.05 2.77
CA LEU A 77 12.62 1.95 3.89
C LEU A 77 14.12 2.02 4.23
N THR A 78 14.94 1.09 3.73
CA THR A 78 16.37 1.01 4.05
C THR A 78 17.11 2.25 3.58
N GLY A 79 17.88 2.89 4.47
CA GLY A 79 18.62 4.11 4.13
C GLY A 79 17.74 5.36 3.99
N THR A 80 16.47 5.28 4.38
CA THR A 80 15.58 6.44 4.50
C THR A 80 15.48 6.89 5.96
N PRO A 81 14.99 8.11 6.24
CA PRO A 81 14.72 8.54 7.62
C PRO A 81 13.71 7.68 8.38
N TRP A 82 12.95 6.83 7.68
CA TRP A 82 11.96 5.91 8.25
C TRP A 82 12.49 4.47 8.31
N GLU A 83 13.80 4.28 8.20
CA GLU A 83 14.37 2.95 8.24
C GLU A 83 14.09 2.22 9.55
N ASP A 84 13.83 2.92 10.65
CA ASP A 84 13.46 2.31 11.94
C ASP A 84 11.96 2.45 12.28
N ALA A 85 11.16 2.97 11.35
CA ALA A 85 9.72 3.13 11.56
C ALA A 85 8.99 1.77 11.55
N ASP A 86 7.95 1.66 12.36
CA ASP A 86 7.03 0.52 12.35
C ASP A 86 6.28 0.48 11.02
N LEU A 87 6.56 -0.54 10.21
CA LEU A 87 5.81 -0.81 8.99
C LEU A 87 4.53 -1.58 9.31
N ARG A 88 3.38 -0.98 8.98
CA ARG A 88 2.06 -1.57 9.22
C ARG A 88 1.32 -1.78 7.91
N LEU A 89 1.09 -3.05 7.56
CA LEU A 89 0.22 -3.42 6.46
C LEU A 89 -1.20 -3.66 6.99
N VAL A 90 -2.15 -2.81 6.61
CA VAL A 90 -3.55 -2.90 7.04
C VAL A 90 -4.39 -3.39 5.88
N VAL A 91 -4.86 -4.63 5.96
CA VAL A 91 -5.83 -5.16 4.98
C VAL A 91 -7.20 -4.58 5.31
N THR A 92 -7.66 -3.66 4.48
CA THR A 92 -8.92 -2.93 4.66
C THR A 92 -10.11 -3.64 4.02
N ASP A 93 -9.86 -4.43 2.98
CA ASP A 93 -10.89 -5.17 2.25
C ASP A 93 -10.30 -6.42 1.57
N VAL A 94 -11.16 -7.35 1.18
CA VAL A 94 -10.82 -8.56 0.41
C VAL A 94 -11.71 -8.59 -0.83
N ASP A 95 -11.10 -8.69 -2.00
CA ASP A 95 -11.84 -8.73 -3.26
C ASP A 95 -12.75 -9.97 -3.30
N ALA A 96 -13.99 -9.78 -3.72
CA ALA A 96 -14.98 -10.85 -3.78
C ALA A 96 -14.52 -12.00 -4.71
N ALA A 97 -13.75 -11.70 -5.76
CA ALA A 97 -13.18 -12.71 -6.65
C ALA A 97 -12.13 -13.59 -5.94
N ALA A 98 -11.46 -13.07 -4.90
CA ALA A 98 -10.52 -13.84 -4.09
C ALA A 98 -11.23 -14.92 -3.24
N LEU A 99 -12.53 -14.77 -3.02
CA LEU A 99 -13.36 -15.66 -2.20
C LEU A 99 -14.09 -16.72 -3.03
N THR A 100 -14.01 -16.65 -4.36
CA THR A 100 -14.59 -17.65 -5.26
C THR A 100 -13.53 -18.68 -5.67
N PRO A 101 -13.83 -19.99 -5.57
CA PRO A 101 -12.90 -21.08 -5.91
C PRO A 101 -12.65 -21.24 -7.41
#